data_AF-A0A841UYJ5-F1
#
_entry.id   AF-A0A841UYJ5-F1
#
_cell.length_a   1.000
_cell.length_b   1.000
_cell.length_c   1.000
_cell.angle_alpha   90.00
_cell.angle_beta   90.00
_cell.angle_gamma   90.00
#
_symmetry.space_group_name_H-M   'P 1'
#
loop_
_entity.id
_entity.type
_entity.pdbx_description
1 polymer ?
#
loop_
_entity_poly.entity_id
_entity_poly.type
_entity_poly.pdbx_seq_one_letter_code
_entity_poly.pdbx_strand_id
1 'polypeptide(L)'
;MTVIQFVIEGQDAKLAATELVAIKGIQGNWKTDETNKKEGAIAVIASIIGIVGGTLAIAEQIRQWYQQYTKEKKAKAIDKVLIVCDGQRLLLENASIEQINQILENIAQK
;
A
#
# COMPACT_ATOMS: atom_id res chain seq x y z
N MET A 1 -9.17 -11.89 -11.95
CA MET A 1 -9.27 -10.56 -11.32
C MET A 1 -8.00 -10.38 -10.50
N THR A 2 -7.10 -9.54 -10.98
CA THR A 2 -5.87 -9.23 -10.24
C THR A 2 -6.22 -8.25 -9.13
N VAL A 3 -5.70 -8.52 -7.93
CA VAL A 3 -5.88 -7.67 -6.75
C VAL A 3 -4.49 -7.34 -6.25
N ILE A 4 -4.23 -6.06 -6.02
CA ILE A 4 -2.96 -5.62 -5.43
C ILE A 4 -3.16 -5.55 -3.93
N GLN A 5 -2.31 -6.25 -3.18
CA GLN A 5 -2.36 -6.27 -1.73
C GLN A 5 -1.16 -5.50 -1.16
N PHE A 6 -1.42 -4.53 -0.29
CA PHE A 6 -0.44 -3.78 0.46
C PHE A 6 -0.45 -4.31 1.88
N VAL A 7 0.61 -5.02 2.23
CA VAL A 7 0.88 -5.49 3.59
C VAL A 7 1.64 -4.38 4.30
N ILE A 8 0.98 -3.75 5.27
CA ILE A 8 1.49 -2.65 6.07
C ILE A 8 1.71 -3.18 7.49
N GLU A 9 2.94 -3.10 7.97
CA GLU A 9 3.33 -3.51 9.31
C GLU A 9 3.72 -2.26 10.12
N GLY A 10 3.20 -2.14 11.34
CA GLY A 10 3.53 -1.05 12.27
C GLY A 10 2.36 -0.68 13.18
N GLN A 11 2.60 0.16 14.18
CA GLN A 11 1.55 0.57 15.12
C GLN A 11 0.43 1.38 14.46
N ASP A 12 0.75 2.19 13.46
CA ASP A 12 -0.21 2.98 12.66
C ASP A 12 -0.72 2.22 11.42
N ALA A 13 -0.46 0.92 11.27
CA ALA A 13 -0.79 0.17 10.05
C ALA A 13 -2.28 0.28 9.64
N LYS A 14 -3.20 0.38 10.61
CA LYS A 14 -4.64 0.59 10.35
C LYS A 14 -4.93 1.97 9.77
N LEU A 15 -4.34 3.01 10.35
CA LEU A 15 -4.53 4.39 9.89
C LEU A 15 -3.93 4.54 8.49
N ALA A 16 -2.71 4.04 8.32
CA ALA A 16 -1.99 3.98 7.06
C ALA A 16 -2.85 3.31 5.97
N ALA A 17 -3.37 2.11 6.23
CA ALA A 17 -4.23 1.39 5.28
C ALA A 17 -5.51 2.16 4.94
N THR A 18 -6.11 2.83 5.93
CA THR A 18 -7.31 3.66 5.74
C THR A 18 -7.03 4.82 4.80
N GLU A 19 -5.93 5.54 5.00
CA GLU A 19 -5.55 6.64 4.13
C GLU A 19 -5.17 6.16 2.73
N LEU A 20 -4.50 5.01 2.61
CA LEU A 20 -4.13 4.42 1.32
C LEU A 20 -5.38 4.13 0.47
N VAL A 21 -6.39 3.45 1.02
CA VAL A 21 -7.62 3.16 0.27
C VAL A 21 -8.51 4.38 0.06
N ALA A 22 -8.30 5.46 0.84
CA ALA A 22 -8.99 6.73 0.69
C ALA A 22 -8.38 7.64 -0.40
N ILE A 23 -7.22 7.27 -0.97
CA ILE A 23 -6.63 7.99 -2.10
C ILE A 23 -7.65 8.03 -3.25
N LYS A 24 -7.90 9.23 -3.76
CA LYS A 24 -8.87 9.44 -4.83
C LYS A 24 -8.45 8.66 -6.08
N GLY A 25 -9.35 7.82 -6.58
CA GLY A 25 -9.09 6.97 -7.74
C GLY A 25 -8.68 5.54 -7.38
N ILE A 26 -8.46 5.23 -6.10
CA ILE A 26 -8.26 3.86 -5.62
C ILE A 26 -9.61 3.27 -5.23
N GLN A 27 -9.91 2.09 -5.76
CA GLN A 27 -11.01 1.25 -5.28
C GLN A 27 -10.44 0.06 -4.53
N GLY A 28 -10.68 0.01 -3.23
CA GLY A 28 -10.12 -1.02 -2.38
C GLY A 28 -10.75 -1.05 -1.00
N ASN A 29 -10.29 -2.00 -0.20
CA ASN A 29 -10.64 -2.14 1.21
C ASN A 29 -9.45 -2.71 1.97
N TRP A 30 -9.40 -2.53 3.27
CA TRP A 30 -8.35 -3.11 4.11
C TRP A 30 -8.93 -3.99 5.21
N LYS A 31 -8.11 -4.92 5.66
CA LYS A 31 -8.42 -5.78 6.81
C LYS A 31 -7.19 -5.95 7.66
N THR A 32 -7.36 -6.02 8.98
CA THR A 32 -6.27 -6.40 9.88
C THR A 32 -5.88 -7.85 9.65
N ASP A 33 -4.57 -8.12 9.56
CA ASP A 33 -4.05 -9.48 9.56
C ASP A 33 -3.86 -9.91 11.02
N GLU A 34 -4.81 -10.67 11.55
CA GLU A 34 -4.76 -11.16 12.93
C GLU A 34 -3.82 -12.36 13.11
N THR A 35 -3.34 -12.91 12.00
CA THR A 35 -2.47 -14.09 11.93
C THR A 35 -0.98 -13.73 12.09
N ASN A 36 -0.52 -12.61 11.51
CA ASN A 36 0.83 -12.06 11.73
C ASN A 36 0.89 -11.16 12.95
N LYS A 37 0.58 -11.72 14.14
CA LYS A 37 1.05 -11.14 15.41
C LYS A 37 2.50 -11.56 15.64
N LYS A 38 3.43 -11.05 14.84
CA LYS A 38 4.83 -11.07 15.26
C LYS A 38 4.95 -10.14 16.45
N GLU A 39 5.13 -10.71 17.64
CA GLU A 39 5.47 -10.08 18.92
C GLU A 39 5.35 -8.55 18.94
N GLY A 40 4.12 -8.04 19.02
CA GLY A 40 3.84 -6.61 19.24
C GLY A 40 3.63 -5.72 18.00
N ALA A 41 3.79 -6.22 16.77
CA ALA A 41 3.51 -5.45 15.55
C ALA A 41 2.11 -5.75 14.98
N ILE A 42 1.37 -4.69 14.61
CA ILE A 42 0.07 -4.83 13.91
C ILE A 42 0.35 -4.91 12.41
N ALA A 43 -0.16 -5.95 11.76
CA ALA A 43 -0.14 -6.08 10.31
C ALA A 43 -1.55 -5.80 9.73
N VAL A 44 -1.61 -5.03 8.65
CA VAL A 44 -2.85 -4.70 7.93
C VAL A 44 -2.66 -4.95 6.45
N ILE A 45 -3.65 -5.56 5.82
CA ILE A 45 -3.65 -5.87 4.40
C ILE A 45 -4.68 -4.96 3.72
N ALA A 46 -4.22 -3.96 2.97
CA ALA A 46 -5.05 -3.16 2.09
C ALA A 46 -5.09 -3.80 0.70
N SER A 47 -6.27 -4.15 0.22
CA SER A 47 -6.52 -4.77 -1.08
C SER A 47 -7.12 -3.75 -2.03
N ILE A 48 -6.41 -3.45 -3.11
CA ILE A 48 -6.86 -2.59 -4.21
C ILE A 48 -7.36 -3.48 -5.33
N ILE A 49 -8.63 -3.31 -5.69
CA ILE A 49 -9.35 -4.11 -6.69
C ILE A 49 -9.57 -3.34 -7.99
N GLY A 50 -9.33 -2.03 -8.00
CA GLY A 50 -9.45 -1.23 -9.21
C GLY A 50 -8.84 0.16 -9.03
N ILE A 51 -8.46 0.75 -10.17
CA ILE A 51 -7.99 2.13 -10.25
C ILE A 51 -8.82 2.86 -11.29
N VAL A 52 -9.27 4.06 -10.91
CA VAL A 52 -10.02 5.00 -11.75
C VAL A 52 -9.15 6.21 -12.03
N GLY A 53 -8.81 6.42 -13.30
CA GLY A 53 -7.94 7.50 -13.76
C GLY A 53 -6.52 7.03 -14.08
N GLY A 54 -5.58 7.98 -14.13
CA GLY A 54 -4.19 7.69 -14.50
C GLY A 54 -3.42 7.01 -13.37
N THR A 55 -2.91 5.81 -13.62
CA THR A 55 -2.11 5.02 -12.68
C THR A 55 -0.84 5.73 -12.21
N LEU A 56 -0.25 6.57 -13.06
CA LEU A 56 0.96 7.31 -12.74
C LEU A 56 0.72 8.28 -11.57
N ALA A 57 -0.36 9.06 -11.63
CA ALA A 57 -0.74 9.99 -10.57
C ALA A 57 -1.09 9.26 -9.26
N ILE A 58 -1.63 8.04 -9.35
CA ILE A 58 -1.86 7.20 -8.17
C ILE A 58 -0.55 6.67 -7.60
N ALA A 59 0.38 6.23 -8.44
CA ALA A 59 1.70 5.77 -8.01
C ALA A 59 2.48 6.88 -7.29
N GLU A 60 2.41 8.12 -7.80
CA GLU A 60 2.97 9.30 -7.14
C GLU A 60 2.33 9.54 -5.77
N GLN A 61 1.00 9.52 -5.67
CA GLN A 61 0.28 9.69 -4.40
C GLN A 61 0.63 8.60 -3.38
N ILE A 62 0.74 7.34 -3.80
CA ILE A 62 1.17 6.23 -2.94
C ILE A 62 2.60 6.45 -2.44
N ARG A 63 3.50 6.90 -3.31
CA ARG A 63 4.90 7.21 -2.92
C ARG A 63 4.95 8.39 -1.94
N GLN A 64 4.17 9.44 -2.17
CA GLN A 64 4.07 10.59 -1.27
C GLN A 64 3.51 10.19 0.09
N TRP A 65 2.41 9.43 0.12
CA TRP A 65 1.83 8.87 1.33
C TRP A 65 2.88 8.08 2.13
N TYR A 66 3.64 7.19 1.48
CA TYR A 66 4.68 6.42 2.15
C TYR A 66 5.83 7.29 2.66
N GLN A 67 6.24 8.31 1.90
CA GLN A 67 7.23 9.28 2.34
C GLN A 67 6.77 10.09 3.54
N GLN A 68 5.48 10.41 3.61
CA GLN A 68 4.89 11.13 4.75
C GLN A 68 5.04 10.32 6.04
N TYR A 69 4.72 9.03 5.96
CA TYR A 69 4.85 8.11 7.09
C TYR A 69 6.29 7.81 7.50
N THR A 70 7.23 7.83 6.56
CA THR A 70 8.66 7.57 6.86
C THR A 70 9.42 8.83 7.30
N LYS A 71 9.09 10.02 6.76
CA LYS A 71 9.76 11.29 7.08
C LYS A 71 9.14 12.05 8.26
N GLU A 72 7.82 12.18 8.32
CA GLU A 72 7.16 13.04 9.33
C GLU A 72 6.86 12.28 10.63
N LYS A 73 6.45 11.01 10.55
CA LYS A 73 6.11 10.19 11.72
C LYS A 73 7.29 9.34 12.21
N LYS A 74 8.41 9.97 12.62
CA LYS A 74 9.54 9.40 13.40
C LYS A 74 9.67 7.85 13.33
N ALA A 75 9.91 7.24 12.17
CA ALA A 75 10.31 5.84 11.97
C ALA A 75 9.60 4.71 12.79
N LYS A 76 8.53 4.97 13.54
CA LYS A 76 7.90 4.04 14.52
C LYS A 76 6.42 3.79 14.25
N ALA A 77 5.83 4.54 13.33
CA ALA A 77 4.41 4.41 12.97
C ALA A 77 4.20 3.26 11.97
N ILE A 78 5.05 3.17 10.94
CA ILE A 78 5.07 2.09 9.95
C ILE A 78 6.49 1.54 9.88
N ASP A 79 6.64 0.26 10.19
CA ASP A 79 7.89 -0.48 10.10
C ASP A 79 8.16 -0.95 8.66
N LYS A 80 7.11 -1.39 7.95
CA LYS A 80 7.27 -1.97 6.61
C LYS A 80 6.01 -1.86 5.77
N VAL A 81 6.19 -1.62 4.47
CA VAL A 81 5.11 -1.74 3.48
C VAL A 81 5.57 -2.61 2.31
N LEU A 82 4.79 -3.65 2.02
CA LEU A 82 5.02 -4.62 0.95
C LEU A 82 3.82 -4.63 0.01
N ILE A 83 4.06 -4.41 -1.28
CA ILE A 83 3.07 -4.63 -2.33
C ILE A 83 3.19 -6.09 -2.78
N VAL A 84 2.07 -6.78 -2.88
CA VAL A 84 1.94 -8.14 -3.37
C VAL A 84 0.93 -8.13 -4.52
N CYS A 85 1.35 -8.54 -5.71
CA CYS A 85 0.50 -8.62 -6.89
C CYS A 85 0.90 -9.85 -7.71
N ASP A 86 -0.02 -10.77 -7.99
CA ASP A 86 0.22 -11.97 -8.83
C ASP A 86 1.53 -12.75 -8.48
N GLY A 87 1.83 -12.87 -7.18
CA GLY A 87 3.03 -13.55 -6.67
C GLY A 87 4.31 -12.71 -6.67
N GLN A 88 4.31 -11.54 -7.30
CA GLN A 88 5.39 -10.56 -7.17
C GLN A 88 5.27 -9.80 -5.85
N ARG A 89 6.42 -9.53 -5.21
CA ARG A 89 6.50 -8.75 -3.98
C ARG A 89 7.44 -7.57 -4.18
N LEU A 90 6.94 -6.36 -3.95
CA LEU A 90 7.72 -5.13 -4.05
C LEU A 90 7.74 -4.42 -2.69
N LEU A 91 8.93 -4.16 -2.17
CA LEU A 91 9.08 -3.37 -0.95
C LEU A 91 8.95 -1.89 -1.28
N LEU A 92 8.00 -1.20 -0.64
CA LEU A 92 7.68 0.19 -0.98
C LEU A 92 8.83 1.13 -0.63
N GLU A 93 9.67 0.79 0.35
CA GLU A 93 10.89 1.53 0.72
C GLU A 93 11.79 1.81 -0.48
N ASN A 94 12.12 0.75 -1.23
CA ASN A 94 13.06 0.79 -2.36
C ASN A 94 12.34 0.86 -3.72
N ALA A 95 11.01 0.94 -3.72
CA ALA A 95 10.22 1.03 -4.94
C ALA A 95 10.30 2.42 -5.59
N SER A 96 10.57 2.46 -6.89
CA SER A 96 10.41 3.66 -7.72
C SER A 96 8.95 3.88 -8.11
N ILE A 97 8.57 5.12 -8.42
CA ILE A 97 7.23 5.47 -8.91
C ILE A 97 6.86 4.63 -10.13
N GLU A 98 7.80 4.43 -11.06
CA GLU A 98 7.60 3.60 -12.26
C GLU A 98 7.28 2.14 -11.92
N GLN A 99 7.95 1.56 -10.92
CA GLN A 99 7.69 0.18 -10.49
C GLN A 99 6.32 0.05 -9.83
N ILE A 100 5.92 1.04 -9.03
CA ILE A 100 4.58 1.11 -8.45
C ILE A 100 3.56 1.22 -9.59
N ASN A 101 3.77 2.14 -10.53
CA ASN A 101 2.88 2.35 -11.68
C ASN A 101 2.70 1.07 -12.50
N GLN A 102 3.77 0.34 -12.82
CA GLN A 102 3.68 -0.93 -13.54
C GLN A 102 2.81 -1.97 -12.81
N ILE A 103 2.91 -2.03 -11.47
CA ILE A 103 2.06 -2.93 -10.69
C ILE A 103 0.61 -2.47 -10.74
N LEU A 104 0.35 -1.16 -10.63
CA LEU A 104 -0.99 -0.57 -10.68
C LEU A 104 -1.66 -0.75 -12.05
N GLU A 105 -0.90 -0.70 -13.15
CA GLU A 105 -1.41 -0.93 -14.51
C GLU A 105 -2.02 -2.32 -14.69
N ASN A 106 -1.65 -3.31 -13.88
CA ASN A 106 -2.25 -4.65 -13.94
C ASN A 106 -3.73 -4.68 -13.49
N ILE A 107 -4.19 -3.69 -12.72
CA ILE A 107 -5.58 -3.62 -12.24
C ILE A 107 -6.32 -2.36 -12.71
N ALA A 108 -5.66 -1.52 -13.49
CA ALA A 108 -6.27 -0.35 -14.08
C ALA A 108 -7.33 -0.78 -15.08
N GLN A 109 -8.56 -0.33 -14.89
CA GLN A 109 -9.61 -0.56 -15.87
C GLN A 109 -9.34 0.34 -17.07
N LYS A 110 -9.10 -0.26 -18.23
CA LYS A 110 -9.04 0.45 -19.53
C LYS A 110 -10.41 0.92 -19.96
#